data_AF-A0AAV6TQH4-F1
#
_entry.id   AF-A0AAV6TQH4-F1
#
_cell.length_a   1.000
_cell.length_b   1.000
_cell.length_c   1.000
_cell.angle_alpha   90.00
_cell.angle_beta   90.00
_cell.angle_gamma   90.00
#
_symmetry.space_group_name_H-M   'P 1'
#
loop_
_entity.id
_entity.type
_entity.pdbx_description
1 polymer ?
#
loop_
_entity_poly.entity_id
_entity_poly.type
_entity_poly.pdbx_seq_one_letter_code
_entity_poly.pdbx_strand_id
1 'polypeptide(L)'
;MKAALKAYDTEEWSDALPTLLLGFRAAFKEDLQATPAEMVYGRALRLPGEFFDPTPADESPKELVENLKTYFNSLRPVPTSSHGRRATFVHHHLKDCTHAFVRHDGVRKPLQQPYDGPFPVLCRKDKTFN
;
A
#
# COMPACT_ATOMS: atom_id res chain seq x y z
N MET A 1 -1.49 9.37 6.17
CA MET A 1 -1.13 9.15 7.59
C MET A 1 -0.40 10.34 8.21
N LYS A 2 0.85 10.67 7.83
CA LYS A 2 1.61 11.81 8.43
C LYS A 2 0.85 13.14 8.42
N ALA A 3 0.15 13.46 7.33
CA ALA A 3 -0.66 14.67 7.23
C ALA A 3 -1.86 14.68 8.20
N ALA A 4 -2.52 13.53 8.41
CA ALA A 4 -3.67 13.45 9.30
C ALA A 4 -3.25 13.54 10.79
N LEU A 5 -2.11 12.96 11.15
CA LEU A 5 -1.53 13.13 12.49
C LEU A 5 -1.14 14.59 12.74
N LYS A 6 -0.56 15.27 11.74
CA LYS A 6 -0.26 16.70 11.83
C LYS A 6 -1.51 17.58 11.95
N ALA A 7 -2.63 17.18 11.35
CA ALA A 7 -3.88 17.93 11.43
C ALA A 7 -4.58 17.79 12.79
N TYR A 8 -4.28 16.73 13.54
CA TYR A 8 -4.86 16.49 14.86
C TYR A 8 -4.14 17.30 15.97
N ASP A 9 -2.93 17.80 15.70
CA ASP A 9 -2.15 18.75 16.53
C ASP A 9 -2.13 18.46 18.05
N THR A 10 -2.04 17.18 18.43
CA THR A 10 -1.86 16.74 19.82
C THR A 10 -0.52 16.02 20.02
N GLU A 11 0.08 16.19 21.19
CA GLU A 11 1.27 15.41 21.58
C GLU A 11 0.93 13.92 21.82
N GLU A 12 -0.30 13.64 22.27
CA GLU A 12 -0.85 12.29 22.50
C GLU A 12 -1.45 11.69 21.22
N TRP A 13 -0.68 11.67 20.14
CA TRP A 13 -1.12 11.16 18.84
C TRP A 13 -1.51 9.67 18.86
N SER A 14 -1.02 8.91 19.85
CA SER A 14 -1.36 7.50 20.06
C SER A 14 -2.86 7.29 20.29
N ASP A 15 -3.50 8.25 20.94
CA ASP A 15 -4.90 8.13 21.36
C ASP A 15 -5.83 8.45 20.19
N ALA A 16 -5.37 9.30 19.27
CA ALA A 16 -6.03 9.57 18.00
C ALA A 16 -5.80 8.47 16.95
N LEU A 17 -4.80 7.61 17.14
CA LEU A 17 -4.38 6.62 16.15
C LEU A 17 -5.48 5.62 15.79
N PRO A 18 -6.25 5.03 16.72
CA PRO A 18 -7.33 4.11 16.39
C PRO A 18 -8.38 4.76 15.48
N THR A 19 -8.76 6.00 15.77
CA THR A 19 -9.75 6.76 15.00
C THR A 19 -9.24 7.12 13.60
N LEU A 20 -7.98 7.55 13.48
CA LEU A 20 -7.36 7.82 12.19
C LEU A 20 -7.24 6.56 11.33
N LEU A 21 -6.85 5.43 11.92
CA LEU A 21 -6.78 4.15 11.22
C LEU A 21 -8.16 3.66 10.79
N LEU A 22 -9.19 3.88 11.62
CA LEU A 22 -10.57 3.60 11.24
C LEU A 22 -10.99 4.44 10.03
N GLY A 23 -10.72 5.75 10.06
CA GLY A 23 -10.99 6.66 8.94
C GLY A 23 -10.27 6.23 7.66
N PHE A 24 -9.00 5.82 7.72
CA PHE A 24 -8.28 5.31 6.55
C PHE A 24 -8.87 4.01 5.99
N ARG A 25 -9.43 3.15 6.84
CA ARG A 25 -10.07 1.90 6.41
C ARG A 25 -11.45 2.13 5.78
N ALA A 26 -12.16 3.15 6.23
CA ALA A 26 -13.47 3.55 5.71
C ALA A 26 -13.39 4.58 4.57
N ALA A 27 -12.22 5.15 4.29
CA ALA A 27 -12.04 6.13 3.22
C ALA A 27 -12.24 5.48 1.84
N PHE A 28 -13.18 6.03 1.07
CA PHE A 28 -13.43 5.60 -0.30
C PHE A 28 -12.24 5.93 -1.20
N LYS A 29 -11.80 4.96 -1.99
CA LYS A 29 -10.72 5.16 -2.96
C LYS A 29 -11.28 5.06 -4.37
N GLU A 30 -11.34 6.20 -5.06
CA GLU A 30 -11.91 6.32 -6.42
C GLU A 30 -11.24 5.37 -7.43
N ASP A 31 -9.91 5.20 -7.36
CA ASP A 31 -9.19 4.27 -8.26
C ASP A 31 -9.70 2.82 -8.15
N LEU A 32 -10.18 2.43 -6.97
CA LEU A 32 -10.63 1.06 -6.66
C LEU A 32 -12.15 0.96 -6.64
N GLN A 33 -12.86 2.09 -6.71
CA GLN A 33 -14.31 2.20 -6.49
C GLN A 33 -14.76 1.45 -5.20
N ALA A 34 -13.90 1.43 -4.18
CA ALA A 34 -14.13 0.69 -2.94
C ALA A 34 -13.31 1.28 -1.78
N THR A 35 -13.72 1.01 -0.55
CA THR A 35 -12.96 1.29 0.67
C THR A 35 -11.99 0.12 0.99
N PRO A 36 -10.85 0.38 1.65
CA PRO A 36 -9.94 -0.69 2.08
C PRO A 36 -10.62 -1.76 2.95
N ALA A 37 -11.58 -1.37 3.79
CA ALA A 37 -12.32 -2.33 4.60
C ALA A 37 -13.26 -3.20 3.78
N GLU A 38 -13.94 -2.66 2.77
CA GLU A 38 -14.77 -3.45 1.85
C GLU A 38 -13.94 -4.49 1.10
N MET A 39 -12.73 -4.13 0.67
CA MET A 39 -11.85 -5.07 -0.02
C MET A 39 -11.39 -6.23 0.87
N VAL A 40 -11.21 -6.00 2.17
CA VAL A 40 -10.71 -7.01 3.12
C VAL A 40 -11.86 -7.84 3.70
N TYR A 41 -12.96 -7.20 4.08
CA TYR A 41 -14.07 -7.83 4.79
C TYR A 41 -15.29 -8.10 3.92
N GLY A 42 -15.28 -7.67 2.66
CA GLY A 42 -16.40 -7.82 1.71
C GLY A 42 -17.59 -6.90 1.98
N ARG A 43 -17.48 -5.97 2.93
CA ARG A 43 -18.55 -5.03 3.31
C ARG A 43 -17.98 -3.73 3.91
N ALA A 44 -18.75 -2.65 3.83
CA ALA A 44 -18.44 -1.40 4.50
C ALA A 44 -18.37 -1.57 6.02
N LEU A 45 -17.47 -0.83 6.66
CA LEU A 45 -17.43 -0.73 8.12
C LEU A 45 -18.62 0.09 8.59
N ARG A 46 -19.44 -0.49 9.46
CA ARG A 46 -20.49 0.24 10.17
C ARG A 46 -19.84 1.19 11.17
N LEU A 47 -19.87 2.48 10.90
CA LEU A 47 -19.39 3.48 11.85
C LEU A 47 -20.43 3.70 12.97
N PRO A 48 -20.03 4.11 14.18
CA PRO A 48 -20.95 4.30 15.31
C PRO A 48 -22.17 5.21 15.05
N GLY A 49 -22.13 6.05 14.01
CA GLY A 49 -23.26 6.90 13.56
C GLY A 49 -24.20 6.27 12.53
N GLU A 50 -23.86 5.12 11.95
CA GLU A 50 -24.62 4.42 10.88
C GLU A 50 -25.48 3.27 11.42
N PHE A 51 -25.70 3.22 12.74
CA PHE A 51 -26.42 2.11 13.37
C PHE A 51 -27.95 2.24 13.25
N PHE A 52 -28.46 3.38 12.79
CA PHE A 52 -29.88 3.71 12.77
C PHE A 52 -30.45 3.71 11.35
N ASP A 53 -30.42 2.55 10.68
CA ASP A 53 -31.18 2.37 9.43
C ASP A 53 -32.55 1.72 9.74
N PRO A 54 -33.67 2.23 9.18
CA PRO A 54 -34.93 1.52 9.21
C PRO A 54 -34.82 0.25 8.35
N THR A 55 -35.24 -0.89 8.90
CA THR A 55 -35.18 -2.19 8.22
C THR A 55 -36.29 -2.27 7.15
N PRO A 56 -35.96 -2.44 5.85
CA PRO A 56 -36.98 -2.79 4.86
C PRO A 56 -37.33 -4.28 4.95
N ALA A 57 -38.61 -4.59 4.69
CA ALA A 57 -39.24 -5.88 4.96
C ALA A 57 -38.81 -7.01 3.99
N ASP A 58 -38.63 -8.20 4.57
CA ASP A 58 -38.76 -9.56 4.02
C ASP A 58 -38.48 -9.76 2.52
N GLU A 59 -37.21 -9.74 2.13
CA GLU A 59 -36.78 -10.38 0.88
C GLU A 59 -36.70 -11.91 1.06
N SER A 60 -37.16 -12.66 0.05
CA SER A 60 -37.14 -14.11 0.11
C SER A 60 -35.68 -14.62 0.13
N PRO A 61 -35.29 -15.51 1.07
CA PRO A 61 -33.89 -15.89 1.26
C PRO A 61 -33.27 -16.58 0.03
N LYS A 62 -34.08 -17.09 -0.90
CA LYS A 62 -33.60 -17.73 -2.14
C LYS A 62 -33.17 -16.70 -3.19
N GLU A 63 -33.95 -15.63 -3.38
CA GLU A 63 -33.62 -14.55 -4.32
C GLU A 63 -32.37 -13.81 -3.86
N LEU A 64 -32.23 -13.60 -2.54
CA LEU A 64 -31.05 -13.00 -1.94
C LEU A 64 -29.78 -13.83 -2.21
N VAL A 65 -29.85 -15.16 -2.10
CA VAL A 65 -28.70 -16.04 -2.37
C VAL A 65 -28.31 -16.04 -3.85
N GLU A 66 -29.28 -16.05 -4.78
CA GLU A 66 -28.99 -16.00 -6.22
C GLU A 66 -28.42 -14.63 -6.64
N ASN A 67 -28.91 -13.54 -6.05
CA ASN A 67 -28.35 -12.19 -6.23
C ASN A 67 -26.93 -12.09 -5.67
N LEU A 68 -26.66 -12.68 -4.50
CA LEU A 68 -25.30 -12.72 -3.93
C LEU A 68 -24.35 -13.53 -4.80
N LYS A 69 -24.75 -14.70 -5.31
CA LYS A 69 -23.89 -15.50 -6.20
C LYS A 69 -23.55 -14.75 -7.48
N THR A 70 -24.52 -14.11 -8.11
CA THR A 70 -24.27 -13.30 -9.32
C THR A 70 -23.36 -12.09 -9.01
N TYR A 71 -23.59 -11.41 -7.89
CA TYR A 71 -22.73 -10.32 -7.42
C TYR A 71 -21.29 -10.77 -7.16
N PHE A 72 -21.07 -11.83 -6.36
CA PHE A 72 -19.73 -12.35 -6.06
C PHE A 72 -19.00 -12.88 -7.30
N ASN A 73 -19.72 -13.49 -8.26
CA ASN A 73 -19.14 -13.89 -9.54
C ASN A 73 -18.70 -12.69 -10.40
N SER A 74 -19.31 -11.52 -10.21
CA SER A 74 -18.95 -10.28 -10.92
C SER A 74 -17.77 -9.54 -10.29
N LEU A 75 -17.46 -9.79 -9.00
CA LEU A 75 -16.33 -9.20 -8.27
C LEU A 75 -15.01 -9.82 -8.72
N ARG A 76 -14.60 -9.54 -9.95
CA ARG A 76 -13.20 -9.76 -10.35
C ARG A 76 -12.34 -8.70 -9.67
N PRO A 77 -11.18 -9.07 -9.07
CA PRO A 77 -10.25 -8.09 -8.52
C PRO A 77 -9.92 -7.05 -9.59
N VAL A 78 -10.24 -5.78 -9.31
CA VAL A 78 -9.87 -4.69 -10.20
C VAL A 78 -8.34 -4.63 -10.23
N PRO A 79 -7.69 -4.73 -11.41
CA PRO A 79 -6.25 -4.59 -11.50
C PRO A 79 -5.87 -3.22 -10.92
N THR A 80 -5.11 -3.25 -9.83
CA THR A 80 -4.65 -2.04 -9.16
C THR A 80 -3.65 -1.31 -10.05
N SER A 81 -3.54 0.02 -9.89
CA SER A 81 -2.51 0.81 -10.57
C SER A 81 -1.13 0.25 -10.20
N SER A 82 -0.50 -0.47 -11.14
CA SER A 82 0.85 -0.98 -10.96
C SER A 82 1.84 0.17 -11.11
N HIS A 83 2.13 0.85 -10.00
CA HIS A 83 3.18 1.87 -9.96
C HIS A 83 4.61 1.27 -9.97
N GLY A 84 4.73 -0.07 -10.08
CA GLY A 84 5.99 -0.80 -9.90
C GLY A 84 6.68 -1.30 -11.18
N ARG A 85 6.04 -1.24 -12.36
CA ARG A 85 6.65 -1.71 -13.61
C ARG A 85 7.46 -0.61 -14.29
N ARG A 86 8.52 -0.12 -13.65
CA ARG A 86 9.54 0.64 -14.36
C ARG A 86 10.56 -0.34 -14.90
N ALA A 87 10.69 -0.44 -16.23
CA ALA A 87 11.82 -1.14 -16.83
C ALA A 87 13.10 -0.49 -16.31
N THR A 88 13.88 -1.24 -15.53
CA THR A 88 15.17 -0.76 -15.04
C THR A 88 16.15 -0.79 -16.20
N PHE A 89 16.61 0.39 -16.61
CA PHE A 89 17.69 0.48 -17.59
C PHE A 89 18.98 -0.03 -16.94
N VAL A 90 19.57 -1.06 -17.53
CA VAL A 90 20.87 -1.60 -17.13
C VAL A 90 21.82 -1.46 -18.31
N HIS A 91 22.92 -0.75 -18.10
CA HIS A 91 23.92 -0.53 -19.14
C HIS A 91 24.67 -1.83 -19.48
N HIS A 92 24.90 -2.09 -20.77
CA HIS A 92 25.50 -3.33 -21.27
C HIS A 92 26.88 -3.62 -20.63
N HIS A 93 27.72 -2.60 -20.50
CA HIS A 93 29.07 -2.73 -19.91
C HIS A 93 29.07 -2.91 -18.38
N LEU A 94 27.91 -2.90 -17.71
CA LEU A 94 27.84 -3.16 -16.27
C LEU A 94 28.27 -4.60 -15.93
N LYS A 95 28.10 -5.55 -16.86
CA LYS A 95 28.54 -6.94 -16.68
C LYS A 95 30.07 -7.06 -16.66
N ASP A 96 30.76 -6.20 -17.40
CA ASP A 96 32.21 -6.28 -17.62
C ASP A 96 32.99 -5.19 -16.87
N CYS A 97 32.34 -4.34 -16.08
CA CYS A 97 32.98 -3.20 -15.43
C CYS A 97 34.08 -3.63 -14.44
N THR A 98 35.30 -3.11 -14.61
CA THR A 98 36.45 -3.51 -13.75
C THR A 98 36.40 -2.90 -12.36
N HIS A 99 35.71 -1.76 -12.22
CA HIS A 99 35.61 -1.02 -10.97
C HIS A 99 34.16 -0.64 -10.65
N ALA A 100 33.85 -0.53 -9.36
CA ALA A 100 32.56 -0.10 -8.86
C ALA A 100 32.71 0.94 -7.74
N PHE A 101 31.71 1.81 -7.64
CA PHE A 101 31.52 2.72 -6.53
C PHE A 101 30.53 2.10 -5.53
N VAL A 102 30.87 2.08 -4.24
CA VAL A 102 30.06 1.46 -3.19
C VAL A 102 29.31 2.54 -2.43
N ARG A 103 27.99 2.39 -2.31
CA ARG A 103 27.14 3.33 -1.58
C ARG A 103 27.09 2.97 -0.10
N HIS A 104 27.24 3.97 0.77
CA HIS A 104 26.99 3.84 2.19
C HIS A 104 25.61 4.42 2.54
N ASP A 105 24.63 3.55 2.82
CA ASP A 105 23.24 3.94 3.15
C ASP A 105 23.02 4.31 4.62
N GLY A 106 24.06 4.81 5.30
CA GLY A 106 23.98 5.33 6.68
C GLY A 106 23.61 6.82 6.75
N VAL A 107 23.57 7.35 7.98
CA VAL A 107 23.48 8.81 8.20
C VAL A 107 24.79 9.46 7.76
N ARG A 108 24.70 10.46 6.89
CA ARG A 108 25.86 11.10 6.23
C ARG A 108 26.05 12.51 6.74
N LYS A 109 27.30 12.95 6.85
CA LYS A 109 27.62 14.33 7.20
C LYS A 109 27.31 15.27 6.01
N PRO A 110 27.08 16.57 6.27
CA PRO A 110 26.98 17.55 5.19
C PRO A 110 28.20 17.47 4.26
N LEU A 111 27.95 17.55 2.94
CA LEU A 111 28.97 17.49 1.88
C LEU A 111 29.82 16.21 1.84
N GLN A 112 29.44 15.15 2.56
CA GLN A 112 30.06 13.85 2.36
C GLN A 112 29.69 13.32 0.97
N GLN A 113 30.57 12.54 0.33
CA GLN A 113 30.28 11.85 -0.94
C GLN A 113 29.39 10.61 -0.71
N PRO A 114 28.43 10.29 -1.61
CA PRO A 114 27.49 9.18 -1.39
C PRO A 114 28.09 7.82 -1.66
N TYR A 115 29.17 7.81 -2.40
CA TYR A 115 29.83 6.61 -2.83
C TYR A 115 31.31 6.72 -2.52
N ASP A 116 31.90 5.60 -2.12
CA ASP A 116 33.33 5.44 -2.01
C ASP A 116 33.85 4.61 -3.19
N GLY A 117 35.12 4.82 -3.52
CA GLY A 117 35.81 4.12 -4.62
C GLY A 117 36.50 5.08 -5.60
N PRO A 118 36.86 4.59 -6.81
CA PRO A 118 36.49 3.28 -7.38
C PRO A 118 37.24 2.09 -6.75
N PHE A 119 36.52 0.99 -6.49
CA PHE A 119 37.09 -0.27 -6.00
C PHE A 119 37.11 -1.34 -7.10
N PRO A 120 38.13 -2.23 -7.15
CA PRO A 120 38.19 -3.30 -8.13
C PRO A 120 37.12 -4.37 -7.86
N VAL A 121 36.46 -4.84 -8.91
CA VAL A 121 35.50 -5.94 -8.83
C VAL A 121 36.26 -7.27 -8.85
N LEU A 122 36.39 -7.90 -7.68
CA LEU A 122 37.14 -9.16 -7.52
C LEU A 122 36.39 -10.39 -8.05
N CYS A 123 35.08 -10.47 -7.81
CA CYS A 123 34.23 -11.58 -8.22
C CYS A 123 32.78 -11.08 -8.38
N ARG A 124 32.05 -11.65 -9.35
CA ARG A 124 30.62 -11.38 -9.55
C ARG A 124 29.83 -12.62 -9.18
N LYS A 125 28.83 -12.46 -8.33
CA LYS A 125 27.90 -13.51 -7.90
C LYS A 125 26.47 -13.02 -8.04
N ASP A 126 25.53 -13.95 -8.11
CA ASP A 126 24.12 -13.59 -8.02
C ASP A 126 23.82 -12.88 -6.71
N LYS A 127 22.93 -11.90 -6.75
CA LYS A 127 22.57 -11.10 -5.58
C LYS A 127 21.79 -11.96 -4.58
N THR A 128 22.48 -12.51 -3.58
CA THR A 128 21.86 -13.18 -2.44
C THR A 128 21.53 -12.13 -1.37
N PHE A 129 20.25 -11.87 -1.14
CA PHE A 129 19.80 -11.18 0.06
C PHE A 129 19.62 -12.22 1.16
N ASN A 130 20.34 -12.08 2.28
CA ASN A 130 20.07 -12.81 3.52
C ASN A 130 19.24 -11.92 4.45
#